data_AF-A0AAD0WWY1-F1
#
_entry.id   AF-A0AAD0WWY1-F1
#
_cell.length_a   1.000
_cell.length_b   1.000
_cell.length_c   1.000
_cell.angle_alpha   90.00
_cell.angle_beta   90.00
_cell.angle_gamma   90.00
#
_symmetry.space_group_name_H-M   'P 1'
#
loop_
_entity.id
_entity.type
_entity.pdbx_description
1 polymer ?
#
loop_
_entity_poly.entity_id
_entity_poly.type
_entity_poly.pdbx_seq_one_letter_code
_entity_poly.pdbx_strand_id
1 'polypeptide(L)'
;MLDLKRIYLQFSKKNFKFLNISSCFIADIFVAAYIYILYTDPKLYEDYLSTTAKMMEQVDKASASMMKDPVFQKQIVDLMIQSAITLICIYLIIHLFIYLFRFYDKELADGYLKFYCWTAGVLMPIVALWDFSNPLVLMFIIPGIILLFNAFGFKYQRQMKEE
;
A
#
# COMPACT_ATOMS: atom_id res chain seq x y z
N MET A 1 -30.94 0.87 -8.12
CA MET A 1 -30.19 0.64 -6.87
C MET A 1 -29.61 -0.75 -6.93
N LEU A 2 -28.28 -0.91 -6.91
CA LEU A 2 -27.64 -2.23 -6.98
C LEU A 2 -28.02 -3.05 -5.74
N ASP A 3 -28.68 -4.21 -5.92
CA ASP A 3 -29.00 -5.12 -4.81
C ASP A 3 -27.74 -5.93 -4.44
N LEU A 4 -26.89 -5.30 -3.64
CA LEU A 4 -25.64 -5.88 -3.16
C LEU A 4 -25.87 -7.20 -2.42
N LYS A 5 -26.97 -7.33 -1.67
CA LYS A 5 -27.29 -8.57 -0.96
C LYS A 5 -27.46 -9.72 -1.94
N ARG A 6 -28.24 -9.53 -3.01
CA ARG A 6 -28.44 -10.56 -4.04
C ARG A 6 -27.13 -10.99 -4.69
N ILE A 7 -26.20 -10.06 -4.94
CA ILE A 7 -24.88 -10.37 -5.49
C ILE A 7 -24.06 -11.23 -4.52
N TYR A 8 -23.94 -10.81 -3.26
CA TYR A 8 -23.12 -11.55 -2.29
C TYR A 8 -23.66 -12.95 -1.98
N LEU A 9 -24.97 -13.15 -1.98
CA LEU A 9 -25.59 -14.47 -1.76
C LEU A 9 -25.34 -15.48 -2.90
N GLN A 10 -24.82 -15.04 -4.05
CA GLN A 10 -24.38 -15.95 -5.10
C GLN A 10 -23.02 -16.59 -4.80
N PHE A 11 -22.20 -15.96 -3.96
CA PHE A 11 -20.90 -16.49 -3.55
C PHE A 11 -21.06 -17.57 -2.47
N SER A 12 -20.13 -18.52 -2.48
CA SER A 12 -19.86 -19.37 -1.33
C SER A 12 -18.85 -18.71 -0.39
N LYS A 13 -18.81 -19.16 0.86
CA LYS A 13 -17.82 -18.70 1.84
C LYS A 13 -16.39 -18.92 1.36
N LYS A 14 -16.11 -20.05 0.70
CA LYS A 14 -14.79 -20.39 0.16
C LYS A 14 -14.38 -19.45 -0.97
N ASN A 15 -15.27 -19.21 -1.94
CA ASN A 15 -14.98 -18.31 -3.06
C ASN A 15 -14.83 -16.87 -2.58
N PHE A 16 -15.64 -16.43 -1.61
CA PHE A 16 -15.51 -15.10 -1.01
C PHE A 16 -14.19 -14.95 -0.24
N LYS A 17 -13.76 -15.99 0.51
CA LYS A 17 -12.44 -16.01 1.17
C LYS A 17 -11.31 -15.85 0.16
N PHE A 18 -11.35 -16.60 -0.95
CA PHE A 18 -10.34 -16.51 -2.00
C PHE A 18 -10.32 -15.13 -2.67
N LEU A 19 -11.50 -14.59 -3.01
CA LEU A 19 -11.63 -13.24 -3.55
C LEU A 19 -11.02 -12.21 -2.61
N ASN A 20 -11.33 -12.30 -1.31
CA ASN A 20 -10.81 -11.37 -0.31
C ASN A 20 -9.28 -11.42 -0.19
N ILE A 21 -8.70 -12.62 -0.07
CA ILE A 21 -7.24 -12.78 0.01
C ILE A 21 -6.57 -12.26 -1.27
N SER A 22 -7.02 -12.72 -2.44
CA SER A 22 -6.40 -12.36 -3.72
C SER A 22 -6.43 -10.86 -4.01
N SER A 23 -7.57 -10.21 -3.75
CA SER A 23 -7.69 -8.76 -3.96
C SER A 23 -6.90 -7.93 -2.95
N CYS A 24 -6.84 -8.34 -1.67
CA CYS A 24 -5.94 -7.69 -0.70
C CYS A 24 -4.49 -7.84 -1.11
N PHE A 25 -4.08 -9.04 -1.55
CA PHE A 25 -2.73 -9.28 -2.04
C PHE A 25 -2.39 -8.43 -3.26
N ILE A 26 -3.29 -8.33 -4.25
CA ILE A 26 -3.08 -7.46 -5.42
C ILE A 26 -2.95 -5.99 -4.99
N ALA A 27 -3.78 -5.53 -4.05
CA ALA A 27 -3.71 -4.17 -3.53
C ALA A 27 -2.37 -3.89 -2.83
N ASP A 28 -1.86 -4.85 -2.04
CA ASP A 28 -0.56 -4.73 -1.37
C ASP A 28 0.59 -4.66 -2.36
N ILE A 29 0.58 -5.52 -3.38
CA ILE A 29 1.59 -5.49 -4.45
C ILE A 29 1.55 -4.16 -5.19
N PHE A 30 0.35 -3.63 -5.44
CA PHE A 30 0.19 -2.33 -6.07
C PHE A 30 0.78 -1.19 -5.21
N VAL A 31 0.47 -1.16 -3.91
CA VAL A 31 1.05 -0.20 -2.95
C VAL A 31 2.57 -0.33 -2.88
N ALA A 32 3.07 -1.56 -2.76
CA ALA A 32 4.51 -1.84 -2.69
C ALA A 32 5.23 -1.36 -3.95
N ALA A 33 4.68 -1.65 -5.14
CA ALA A 33 5.23 -1.20 -6.41
C ALA A 33 5.22 0.33 -6.53
N TYR A 34 4.13 0.99 -6.11
CA TYR A 34 4.04 2.44 -6.11
C TYR A 34 5.08 3.09 -5.19
N ILE A 35 5.22 2.60 -3.94
CA ILE A 35 6.22 3.09 -3.00
C ILE A 35 7.62 2.85 -3.56
N TYR A 36 7.88 1.67 -4.14
CA TYR A 36 9.17 1.39 -4.76
C TYR A 36 9.50 2.40 -5.86
N ILE A 37 8.58 2.65 -6.79
CA ILE A 37 8.79 3.61 -7.89
C ILE A 37 9.05 5.02 -7.33
N LEU A 38 8.26 5.44 -6.33
CA LEU A 38 8.38 6.77 -5.73
C LEU A 38 9.73 6.97 -5.02
N TYR A 39 10.16 5.98 -4.23
CA TYR A 39 11.36 6.09 -3.40
C TYR A 39 12.64 5.59 -4.09
N THR A 40 12.56 5.10 -5.33
CA THR A 40 13.75 4.78 -6.13
C THR A 40 14.06 5.81 -7.20
N ASP A 41 13.25 6.88 -7.32
CA ASP A 41 13.55 8.01 -8.20
C ASP A 41 14.72 8.84 -7.63
N PRO A 42 15.89 8.89 -8.29
CA PRO A 42 17.04 9.67 -7.83
C PRO A 42 16.72 11.16 -7.70
N LYS A 43 15.83 11.68 -8.55
CA LYS A 43 15.46 13.11 -8.58
C LYS A 43 14.81 13.57 -7.28
N LEU A 44 14.02 12.69 -6.65
CA LEU A 44 13.39 12.97 -5.37
C LEU A 44 14.45 13.38 -4.35
N TYR A 45 15.55 12.64 -4.29
CA TYR A 45 16.61 12.87 -3.31
C TYR A 45 17.53 14.04 -3.68
N GLU A 46 17.79 14.27 -4.97
CA GLU A 46 18.59 15.41 -5.43
C GLU A 46 17.99 16.75 -4.97
N ASP A 47 16.67 16.90 -5.07
CA ASP A 47 15.97 18.12 -4.64
C ASP A 47 16.02 18.30 -3.11
N TYR A 48 15.84 17.23 -2.34
CA TYR A 48 15.94 17.29 -0.88
C TYR A 48 17.38 17.58 -0.42
N LEU A 49 18.38 16.91 -1.01
CA LEU A 49 19.78 17.10 -0.64
C LEU A 49 20.27 18.49 -1.02
N SER A 50 19.89 19.00 -2.19
CA SER A 50 20.24 20.37 -2.61
C SER A 50 19.61 21.44 -1.74
N THR A 51 18.35 21.25 -1.33
CA THR A 51 17.65 22.16 -0.40
C THR A 51 18.29 22.13 0.98
N THR A 52 18.60 20.95 1.49
CA THR A 52 19.23 20.78 2.81
C THR A 52 20.64 21.37 2.82
N ALA A 53 21.44 21.18 1.77
CA ALA A 53 22.76 21.78 1.64
C ALA A 53 22.71 23.32 1.67
N LYS A 54 21.73 23.94 1.00
CA LYS A 54 21.52 25.40 1.03
C LYS A 54 21.13 25.91 2.42
N MET A 55 20.29 25.17 3.14
CA MET A 55 19.90 25.53 4.51
C MET A 55 21.08 25.38 5.49
N MET A 56 21.87 24.31 5.37
CA MET A 56 23.04 24.10 6.22
C MET A 56 24.13 25.14 6.01
N GLU A 57 24.26 25.68 4.79
CA GLU A 57 25.22 26.75 4.49
C GLU A 57 24.99 28.03 5.32
N GLN A 58 23.77 28.22 5.84
CA GLN A 58 23.42 29.32 6.74
C GLN A 58 23.86 29.08 8.20
N VAL A 59 24.17 27.84 8.57
CA VAL A 59 24.46 27.41 9.96
C VAL A 59 25.91 26.96 10.12
N ASP A 60 26.39 26.09 9.23
CA ASP A 60 27.76 25.59 9.21
C ASP A 60 28.23 25.27 7.78
N LYS A 61 29.27 25.99 7.35
CA LYS A 61 29.85 25.82 6.00
C LYS A 61 30.58 24.49 5.83
N ALA A 62 31.14 23.93 6.91
CA ALA A 62 31.85 22.65 6.82
C ALA A 62 30.87 21.49 6.54
N SER A 63 29.77 21.42 7.30
CA SER A 63 28.69 20.46 7.08
C SER A 63 28.02 20.64 5.72
N ALA A 64 27.82 21.88 5.27
CA ALA A 64 27.27 22.17 3.94
C ALA A 64 28.19 21.66 2.81
N SER A 65 29.51 21.70 2.99
CA SER A 65 30.47 21.16 2.03
C SER A 65 30.39 19.64 1.94
N MET A 66 30.20 18.94 3.07
CA MET A 66 30.00 17.48 3.07
C MET A 66 28.69 17.09 2.39
N MET A 67 27.61 17.85 2.59
CA MET A 67 26.33 17.61 1.91
C MET A 67 26.39 17.80 0.38
N LYS A 68 27.40 18.52 -0.12
CA LYS A 68 27.68 18.70 -1.56
C LYS A 68 28.64 17.63 -2.11
N ASP A 69 29.24 16.79 -1.27
CA ASP A 69 30.11 15.69 -1.72
C ASP A 69 29.29 14.61 -2.45
N PRO A 70 29.56 14.33 -3.74
CA PRO A 70 28.84 13.31 -4.50
C PRO A 70 28.91 11.91 -3.88
N VAL A 71 30.01 11.58 -3.20
CA VAL A 71 30.17 10.26 -2.56
C VAL A 71 29.22 10.15 -1.37
N PHE A 72 29.17 11.18 -0.52
CA PHE A 72 28.25 11.25 0.61
C PHE A 72 26.79 11.22 0.15
N GLN A 73 26.42 12.03 -0.85
CA GLN A 73 25.07 12.05 -1.40
C GLN A 73 24.65 10.67 -1.91
N LYS A 74 25.51 10.01 -2.67
CA LYS A 74 25.24 8.65 -3.17
C LYS A 74 25.01 7.67 -2.02
N GLN A 75 25.84 7.69 -0.98
CA GLN A 75 25.69 6.80 0.18
C GLN A 75 24.36 7.02 0.90
N ILE A 76 23.94 8.26 1.07
CA ILE A 76 22.64 8.59 1.67
C ILE A 76 21.48 8.10 0.79
N VAL A 77 21.54 8.33 -0.52
CA VAL A 77 20.50 7.87 -1.46
C VAL A 77 20.42 6.33 -1.46
N ASP A 78 21.54 5.64 -1.54
CA ASP A 78 21.60 4.18 -1.51
C ASP A 78 21.00 3.64 -0.20
N LEU A 79 21.32 4.27 0.94
CA LEU A 79 20.75 3.91 2.25
C LEU A 79 19.23 4.11 2.30
N MET A 80 18.73 5.23 1.77
CA MET A 80 17.29 5.51 1.73
C MET A 80 16.54 4.51 0.85
N ILE A 81 17.07 4.20 -0.33
CA ILE A 81 16.52 3.19 -1.25
C ILE A 81 16.50 1.82 -0.58
N GLN A 82 17.61 1.37 0.01
CA GLN A 82 17.69 0.08 0.70
C GLN A 82 16.72 -0.01 1.88
N SER A 83 16.54 1.10 2.61
CA SER A 83 15.58 1.17 3.72
C SER A 83 14.15 1.04 3.22
N ALA A 84 13.79 1.74 2.13
CA ALA A 84 12.47 1.63 1.51
C ALA A 84 12.18 0.20 1.03
N ILE A 85 13.13 -0.44 0.35
CA ILE A 85 13.02 -1.83 -0.11
C ILE A 85 12.82 -2.78 1.08
N THR A 86 13.61 -2.60 2.15
CA THR A 86 13.51 -3.43 3.37
C THR A 86 12.13 -3.31 4.02
N LEU A 87 11.60 -2.09 4.14
CA LEU A 87 10.26 -1.85 4.68
C LEU A 87 9.17 -2.48 3.81
N ILE A 88 9.29 -2.40 2.48
CA ILE A 88 8.36 -3.06 1.55
C ILE A 88 8.40 -4.59 1.76
N CYS A 89 9.58 -5.20 1.87
CA CYS A 89 9.71 -6.62 2.11
C CYS A 89 9.05 -7.04 3.44
N ILE A 90 9.32 -6.32 4.52
CA ILE A 90 8.72 -6.57 5.84
C ILE A 90 7.19 -6.45 5.76
N TYR A 91 6.69 -5.39 5.12
CA TYR A 91 5.27 -5.16 4.90
C TYR A 91 4.59 -6.34 4.18
N LEU A 92 5.18 -6.80 3.07
CA LEU A 92 4.63 -7.93 2.29
C LEU A 92 4.68 -9.25 3.08
N ILE A 93 5.74 -9.49 3.84
CA ILE A 93 5.87 -10.69 4.70
C ILE A 93 4.76 -10.71 5.76
N ILE A 94 4.52 -9.59 6.44
CA ILE A 94 3.45 -9.47 7.45
C ILE A 94 2.09 -9.80 6.82
N HIS A 95 1.79 -9.24 5.66
CA HIS A 95 0.52 -9.48 4.96
C HIS A 95 0.40 -10.94 4.49
N LEU A 96 1.49 -11.54 4.01
CA LEU A 96 1.51 -12.95 3.65
C LEU A 96 1.15 -13.86 4.83
N PHE A 97 1.69 -13.60 6.02
CA PHE A 97 1.30 -14.35 7.22
C PHE A 97 -0.18 -14.18 7.57
N ILE A 98 -0.72 -12.97 7.43
CA ILE A 98 -2.15 -12.70 7.64
C ILE A 98 -3.01 -13.50 6.64
N TYR A 99 -2.62 -13.56 5.37
CA TYR A 99 -3.32 -14.36 4.35
C TYR A 99 -3.28 -15.86 4.64
N LEU A 100 -2.14 -16.37 5.08
CA LEU A 100 -2.02 -17.76 5.53
C LEU A 100 -2.93 -18.04 6.73
N PHE A 101 -2.94 -17.18 7.75
CA PHE A 101 -3.81 -17.32 8.90
C PHE A 101 -5.30 -17.22 8.53
N ARG A 102 -5.65 -16.37 7.57
CA ARG A 102 -7.00 -16.31 7.01
C ARG A 102 -7.37 -17.61 6.31
N PHE A 103 -6.45 -18.19 5.57
CA PHE A 103 -6.67 -19.47 4.88
C PHE A 103 -7.03 -20.57 5.88
N TYR A 104 -6.35 -20.60 7.03
CA TYR A 104 -6.61 -21.50 8.17
C TYR A 104 -7.72 -21.02 9.13
N ASP A 105 -8.61 -20.12 8.70
CA ASP A 105 -9.80 -19.68 9.44
C ASP A 105 -9.51 -19.08 10.84
N LYS A 106 -8.37 -18.41 11.02
CA LYS A 106 -8.07 -17.70 12.27
C LYS A 106 -8.89 -16.41 12.37
N GLU A 107 -9.59 -16.24 13.50
CA GLU A 107 -10.49 -15.09 13.74
C GLU A 107 -9.77 -13.74 13.71
N LEU A 108 -8.54 -13.67 14.24
CA LEU A 108 -7.73 -12.44 14.21
C LEU A 108 -7.46 -11.98 12.76
N ALA A 109 -7.20 -12.92 11.85
CA ALA A 109 -6.96 -12.61 10.45
C ALA A 109 -8.25 -12.16 9.73
N ASP A 110 -9.41 -12.71 10.10
CA ASP A 110 -10.71 -12.22 9.61
C ASP A 110 -10.97 -10.77 10.03
N GLY A 111 -10.75 -10.47 11.31
CA GLY A 111 -10.91 -9.13 11.87
C GLY A 111 -9.96 -8.13 11.20
N TYR A 112 -8.69 -8.50 11.04
CA TYR A 112 -7.70 -7.69 10.34
C TYR A 112 -8.13 -7.40 8.90
N LEU A 113 -8.47 -8.43 8.11
CA LEU A 113 -8.80 -8.23 6.69
C LEU A 113 -10.08 -7.41 6.50
N LYS A 114 -11.05 -7.55 7.40
CA LYS A 114 -12.24 -6.70 7.40
C LYS A 114 -11.88 -5.23 7.65
N PHE A 115 -11.04 -4.96 8.65
CA PHE A 115 -10.56 -3.60 8.93
C PHE A 115 -9.73 -3.05 7.77
N TYR A 116 -8.85 -3.87 7.20
CA TYR A 116 -8.00 -3.51 6.08
C TYR A 116 -8.82 -3.15 4.84
N CYS A 117 -9.79 -3.98 4.45
CA CYS A 117 -10.68 -3.71 3.33
C CYS A 117 -11.46 -2.39 3.50
N TRP A 118 -11.94 -2.09 4.71
CA TRP A 118 -12.62 -0.82 4.98
C TRP A 118 -11.69 0.39 4.86
N THR A 119 -10.51 0.31 5.48
CA THR A 119 -9.56 1.43 5.52
C THR A 119 -8.91 1.66 4.17
N ALA A 120 -8.26 0.64 3.60
CA ALA A 120 -7.63 0.74 2.30
C ALA A 120 -8.65 0.98 1.17
N GLY A 121 -9.84 0.40 1.26
CA GLY A 121 -10.92 0.66 0.31
C GLY A 121 -11.34 2.13 0.25
N VAL A 122 -11.28 2.86 1.37
CA VAL A 122 -11.59 4.30 1.40
C VAL A 122 -10.35 5.15 1.09
N LEU A 123 -9.20 4.82 1.66
CA LEU A 123 -7.99 5.62 1.55
C LEU A 123 -7.39 5.58 0.15
N MET A 124 -7.39 4.43 -0.54
CA MET A 124 -6.82 4.33 -1.88
C MET A 124 -7.55 5.23 -2.90
N PRO A 125 -8.89 5.26 -2.96
CA PRO A 125 -9.58 6.24 -3.79
C PRO A 125 -9.30 7.67 -3.37
N ILE A 126 -9.21 7.99 -2.07
CA ILE A 126 -8.88 9.35 -1.61
C ILE A 126 -7.49 9.77 -2.11
N VAL A 127 -6.49 8.88 -2.03
CA VAL A 127 -5.14 9.13 -2.57
C VAL A 127 -5.21 9.41 -4.07
N ALA A 128 -6.02 8.66 -4.83
CA ALA A 128 -6.20 8.91 -6.25
C ALA A 128 -6.79 10.29 -6.56
N LEU A 129 -7.66 10.83 -5.69
CA LEU A 129 -8.24 12.17 -5.86
C LEU A 129 -7.22 13.30 -5.57
N TRP A 130 -6.08 13.00 -4.95
CA TRP A 130 -5.08 14.01 -4.58
C TRP A 130 -4.26 14.49 -5.78
N ASP A 131 -4.04 13.61 -6.76
CA ASP A 131 -3.28 13.93 -7.98
C ASP A 131 -3.89 13.26 -9.21
N PHE A 132 -4.89 13.94 -9.80
CA PHE A 132 -5.54 13.52 -11.04
C PHE A 132 -4.64 13.62 -12.28
N SER A 133 -3.48 14.28 -12.17
CA SER A 133 -2.57 14.45 -13.31
C SER A 133 -1.62 13.27 -13.47
N ASN A 134 -1.43 12.46 -12.42
CA ASN A 134 -0.56 11.30 -12.42
C ASN A 134 -1.36 10.00 -12.62
N PRO A 135 -1.24 9.35 -13.80
CA PRO A 135 -1.97 8.12 -14.08
C PRO A 135 -1.68 6.99 -13.09
N LEU A 136 -0.47 6.92 -12.52
CA LEU A 136 -0.12 5.92 -11.52
C LEU A 136 -0.89 6.13 -10.20
N VAL A 137 -1.10 7.39 -9.81
CA VAL A 137 -1.88 7.74 -8.61
C VAL A 137 -3.37 7.46 -8.84
N LEU A 138 -3.88 7.74 -10.04
CA LEU A 138 -5.27 7.43 -10.40
C LEU A 138 -5.60 5.93 -10.37
N MET A 139 -4.62 5.06 -10.65
CA MET A 139 -4.82 3.61 -10.63
C MET A 139 -5.22 3.08 -9.24
N PHE A 140 -4.98 3.81 -8.14
CA PHE A 140 -5.43 3.44 -6.79
C PHE A 140 -6.96 3.33 -6.65
N ILE A 141 -7.75 3.94 -7.55
CA ILE A 141 -9.21 3.81 -7.55
C ILE A 141 -9.64 2.34 -7.71
N ILE A 142 -8.95 1.59 -8.58
CA ILE A 142 -9.32 0.22 -8.93
C ILE A 142 -9.21 -0.73 -7.72
N PRO A 143 -8.03 -0.91 -7.08
CA PRO A 143 -7.93 -1.74 -5.89
C PRO A 143 -8.78 -1.19 -4.75
N GLY A 144 -8.93 0.14 -4.62
CA GLY A 144 -9.82 0.76 -3.64
C GLY A 144 -11.27 0.31 -3.75
N ILE A 145 -11.85 0.36 -4.94
CA ILE A 145 -13.24 -0.08 -5.19
C ILE A 145 -13.39 -1.58 -4.94
N ILE A 146 -12.41 -2.40 -5.34
CA ILE A 146 -12.43 -3.85 -5.10
C ILE A 146 -12.39 -4.15 -3.59
N LEU A 147 -11.56 -3.44 -2.83
CA LEU A 147 -11.48 -3.60 -1.38
C LEU A 147 -12.76 -3.12 -0.68
N LEU A 148 -13.40 -2.04 -1.16
CA LEU A 148 -14.72 -1.63 -0.68
C LEU A 148 -15.77 -2.71 -0.95
N PHE A 149 -15.76 -3.32 -2.14
CA PHE A 149 -16.64 -4.44 -2.44
C PHE A 149 -16.45 -5.56 -1.40
N ASN A 150 -15.22 -5.97 -1.11
CA ASN A 150 -14.98 -6.94 -0.04
C ASN A 150 -15.48 -6.48 1.34
N ALA A 151 -15.24 -5.21 1.69
CA ALA A 151 -15.65 -4.62 2.97
C ALA A 151 -17.18 -4.73 3.17
N PHE A 152 -17.95 -4.52 2.11
CA PHE A 152 -19.41 -4.75 2.11
C PHE A 152 -19.75 -6.24 2.14
N GLY A 153 -19.02 -7.10 1.43
CA GLY A 153 -19.24 -8.55 1.40
C GLY A 153 -19.15 -9.21 2.78
N PHE A 154 -18.25 -8.72 3.66
CA PHE A 154 -18.16 -9.20 5.05
C PHE A 154 -19.46 -9.06 5.85
N LYS A 155 -20.37 -8.14 5.50
CA LYS A 155 -21.69 -8.00 6.15
C LYS A 155 -22.62 -9.17 5.84
N TYR A 156 -22.44 -9.82 4.69
CA TYR A 156 -23.30 -10.88 4.19
C TYR A 156 -22.66 -12.27 4.30
N GLN A 157 -21.39 -12.36 4.72
CA GLN A 157 -20.62 -13.61 4.76
C GLN A 157 -21.31 -14.75 5.53
N ARG A 158 -22.02 -14.45 6.62
CA ARG A 158 -22.76 -15.46 7.40
C ARG A 158 -23.96 -16.05 6.65
N GLN A 159 -24.49 -15.33 5.66
CA GLN A 159 -25.65 -15.73 4.85
C GLN A 159 -25.23 -16.40 3.53
N MET A 160 -23.93 -16.39 3.20
CA MET A 160 -23.39 -17.06 2.02
C MET A 160 -23.47 -18.58 2.17
N LYS A 161 -23.53 -19.27 1.03
CA LYS A 161 -23.59 -20.74 0.97
C LYS A 161 -22.36 -21.34 1.65
N GLU A 162 -22.57 -22.37 2.45
CA GLU A 162 -21.49 -23.25 2.89
C GLU A 162 -21.16 -24.19 1.72
N GLU A 163 -19.86 -24.36 1.45
CA GLU A 163 -19.30 -25.31 0.50
C GLU A 163 -18.49 -26.36 1.25
#